data_AF-U2ED56-F1
#
_entry.id   AF-U2ED56-F1
#
_cell.length_a   1.000
_cell.length_b   1.000
_cell.length_c   1.000
_cell.angle_alpha   90.00
_cell.angle_beta   90.00
_cell.angle_gamma   90.00
#
_symmetry.space_group_name_H-M   'P 1'
#
loop_
_entity.id
_entity.type
_entity.pdbx_description
1 polymer ?
#
loop_
_entity_poly.entity_id
_entity_poly.type
_entity_poly.pdbx_seq_one_letter_code
_entity_poly.pdbx_strand_id
1 'polypeptide(L)'
;MIFDKLYGRQRDIMQLIYNVSTEEAIININKYMDNNNLKDRDLARDLDGLKEMGYLEFSWGMRYSLFNFQVTPKGRSYFEMEKDFEKLQKNRVSNQYNVGTINATGSNVTFGDVISSTQSIDNSVQSIEKRIDEMGAEDKEALKELLEEAKEIAENIKETKSIHTNNGFIKRLGKHFEKHNWFYSSILELFGNTVIGTLQNK
;
A
#
# COMPACT_ATOMS: atom_id res chain seq x y z
N MET A 1 -4.06 5.06 -3.17
CA MET A 1 -4.32 5.37 -1.76
C MET A 1 -3.64 4.29 -0.94
N ILE A 2 -2.72 4.62 -0.05
CA ILE A 2 -2.09 3.65 0.87
C ILE A 2 -3.14 3.35 1.95
N PHE A 3 -3.43 2.07 2.18
CA PHE A 3 -4.32 1.65 3.27
C PHE A 3 -3.51 1.61 4.57
N ASP A 4 -3.83 2.49 5.52
CA ASP A 4 -3.15 2.56 6.81
C ASP A 4 -3.73 1.49 7.74
N LYS A 5 -3.12 0.30 7.72
CA LYS A 5 -3.52 -0.81 8.60
C LYS A 5 -3.27 -0.45 10.05
N LEU A 6 -4.32 -0.52 10.87
CA LEU A 6 -4.26 -0.29 12.30
C LEU A 6 -3.73 -1.53 13.02
N TYR A 7 -2.95 -1.32 14.08
CA TYR A 7 -2.40 -2.38 14.92
C TYR A 7 -2.62 -2.08 16.40
N GLY A 8 -2.67 -3.14 17.21
CA GLY A 8 -2.82 -3.04 18.66
C GLY A 8 -4.01 -2.20 19.08
N ARG A 9 -3.81 -1.31 20.05
CA ARG A 9 -4.87 -0.54 20.71
C ARG A 9 -5.71 0.32 19.77
N GLN A 10 -5.11 0.91 18.72
CA GLN A 10 -5.88 1.70 17.75
C GLN A 10 -6.88 0.85 16.98
N ARG A 11 -6.51 -0.41 16.67
CA ARG A 11 -7.40 -1.36 16.02
C ARG A 11 -8.50 -1.83 16.97
N ASP A 12 -8.15 -2.10 18.23
CA ASP A 12 -9.12 -2.48 19.27
C ASP A 12 -10.15 -1.37 19.50
N ILE A 13 -9.69 -0.12 19.64
CA ILE A 13 -10.56 1.05 19.76
C ILE A 13 -11.48 1.17 18.54
N MET A 14 -10.96 0.99 17.32
CA MET A 14 -11.78 1.01 16.10
C MET A 14 -12.89 -0.06 16.13
N GLN A 15 -12.62 -1.28 16.63
CA GLN A 15 -13.63 -2.33 16.76
C GLN A 15 -14.77 -1.95 17.71
N LEU A 16 -14.47 -1.16 18.74
CA LEU A 16 -15.45 -0.73 19.73
C LEU A 16 -16.40 0.36 19.22
N ILE A 17 -16.04 1.06 18.14
CA ILE A 17 -16.71 2.29 17.70
C ILE A 17 -17.27 2.25 16.26
N TYR A 18 -16.79 1.35 15.39
CA TYR A 18 -17.06 1.43 13.94
C TYR A 18 -18.55 1.32 13.54
N ASN A 19 -19.34 0.55 14.30
CA ASN A 19 -20.74 0.27 13.97
C ASN A 19 -21.69 0.47 15.17
N VAL A 20 -21.40 1.47 16.00
CA VAL A 20 -22.24 1.84 17.14
C VAL A 20 -22.58 3.32 17.08
N SER A 21 -23.53 3.74 17.91
CA SER A 21 -23.84 5.16 18.09
C SER A 21 -22.67 5.90 18.76
N THR A 22 -22.61 7.22 18.63
CA THR A 22 -21.59 8.05 19.30
C THR A 22 -21.58 7.86 20.82
N GLU A 23 -22.76 7.79 21.45
CA GLU A 23 -22.88 7.61 22.90
C GLU A 23 -22.35 6.24 23.34
N GLU A 24 -22.70 5.20 22.59
CA GLU A 24 -22.23 3.84 22.84
C GLU A 24 -20.72 3.69 22.59
N ALA A 25 -20.18 4.35 21.57
CA ALA A 25 -18.75 4.41 21.31
C ALA A 25 -17.96 4.99 22.50
N ILE A 26 -18.44 6.10 23.06
CA ILE A 26 -17.81 6.75 24.23
C ILE A 26 -17.85 5.81 25.45
N ILE A 27 -18.99 5.16 25.70
CA ILE A 27 -19.13 4.18 26.79
C ILE A 27 -18.16 3.01 26.61
N ASN A 28 -18.04 2.47 25.39
CA ASN A 28 -17.16 1.36 25.09
C ASN A 28 -15.68 1.74 25.25
N ILE A 29 -15.29 2.94 24.82
CA ILE A 29 -13.93 3.48 25.02
C ILE A 29 -13.61 3.58 26.52
N ASN A 30 -14.49 4.18 27.31
CA ASN A 30 -14.25 4.35 28.76
C ASN A 30 -14.11 2.99 29.47
N LYS A 31 -14.96 2.01 29.15
CA LYS A 31 -14.83 0.65 29.68
C LYS A 31 -13.51 -0.01 29.27
N TYR A 32 -13.07 0.17 28.02
CA TYR A 32 -11.80 -0.36 27.54
C TYR A 32 -10.62 0.26 28.28
N MET A 33 -10.67 1.57 28.56
CA MET A 33 -9.66 2.28 29.34
C MET A 33 -9.53 1.72 30.76
N ASP A 34 -10.65 1.59 31.46
CA ASP A 34 -10.70 1.06 32.83
C ASP A 34 -10.15 -0.38 32.89
N ASN A 35 -10.60 -1.24 31.97
CA ASN A 35 -10.20 -2.65 31.94
C ASN A 35 -8.70 -2.84 31.64
N ASN A 36 -8.08 -1.90 30.91
CA ASN A 36 -6.68 -1.98 30.54
C ASN A 36 -5.78 -1.05 31.38
N ASN A 37 -6.34 -0.40 32.41
CA ASN A 37 -5.66 0.52 33.31
C ASN A 37 -4.88 1.62 32.54
N LEU A 38 -5.49 2.13 31.48
CA LEU A 38 -4.90 3.12 30.58
C LEU A 38 -5.07 4.54 31.13
N LYS A 39 -4.11 5.43 30.84
CA LYS A 39 -4.20 6.84 31.25
C LYS A 39 -4.83 7.67 30.15
N ASP A 40 -5.46 8.80 30.50
CA ASP A 40 -6.04 9.74 29.54
C ASP A 40 -5.08 10.15 28.41
N ARG A 41 -3.77 10.25 28.71
CA ARG A 41 -2.73 10.53 27.71
C ARG A 41 -2.57 9.41 26.67
N ASP A 42 -2.70 8.15 27.09
CA ASP A 42 -2.62 7.01 26.18
C ASP A 42 -3.81 6.99 25.22
N LEU A 43 -5.01 7.25 25.77
CA LEU A 43 -6.23 7.42 24.97
C LEU A 43 -6.10 8.56 23.98
N ALA A 44 -5.62 9.71 24.46
CA ALA A 44 -5.49 10.89 23.63
C ALA A 44 -4.59 10.64 22.43
N ARG A 45 -3.43 10.01 22.67
CA ARG A 45 -2.50 9.62 21.60
C ARG A 45 -3.15 8.70 20.57
N ASP A 46 -3.88 7.68 21.02
CA ASP A 46 -4.46 6.69 20.13
C ASP A 46 -5.61 7.30 19.30
N LEU A 47 -6.47 8.14 19.92
CA LEU A 47 -7.56 8.84 19.24
C LEU A 47 -7.07 9.95 18.30
N ASP A 48 -6.07 10.74 18.70
CA ASP A 48 -5.46 11.76 17.84
C ASP A 48 -4.85 11.10 16.59
N GLY A 49 -4.16 9.96 16.75
CA GLY A 49 -3.64 9.21 15.60
C GLY A 49 -4.75 8.72 14.66
N LEU A 50 -5.86 8.21 15.19
CA LEU A 50 -7.01 7.81 14.37
C LEU A 50 -7.68 9.01 13.67
N LYS A 51 -7.69 10.19 14.29
CA LYS A 51 -8.16 11.44 13.70
C LYS A 51 -7.24 11.94 12.59
N GLU A 52 -5.92 11.90 12.79
CA GLU A 52 -4.93 12.25 11.75
C GLU A 52 -5.05 11.35 10.51
N MET A 53 -5.38 10.07 10.71
CA MET A 53 -5.67 9.13 9.62
C MET A 53 -7.05 9.35 8.97
N GLY A 54 -7.86 10.28 9.48
CA GLY A 54 -9.18 10.62 8.96
C GLY A 54 -10.27 9.59 9.29
N TYR A 55 -10.06 8.72 10.28
CA TYR A 55 -11.03 7.71 10.69
C TYR A 55 -12.08 8.27 11.67
N LEU A 56 -11.72 9.29 12.43
CA LEU A 56 -12.56 9.92 13.44
C LEU A 56 -12.52 11.43 13.28
N GLU A 57 -13.57 12.08 13.77
CA GLU A 57 -13.54 13.49 14.10
C GLU A 57 -14.00 13.66 15.54
N PHE A 58 -13.29 14.49 16.30
CA PHE A 58 -13.67 14.87 17.65
C PHE A 58 -12.90 16.12 18.08
N SER A 59 -13.34 16.71 19.18
CA SER A 59 -12.69 17.80 19.89
C SER A 59 -12.56 17.45 21.37
N TRP A 60 -11.47 17.88 21.99
CA TRP A 60 -11.32 17.75 23.44
C TRP A 60 -12.13 18.82 24.15
N GLY A 61 -13.03 18.40 25.04
CA GLY A 61 -13.74 19.27 25.97
C GLY A 61 -12.95 19.52 27.26
N MET A 62 -13.59 20.18 28.22
CA MET A 62 -12.98 20.37 29.54
C MET A 62 -12.76 19.02 30.23
N ARG A 63 -11.61 18.87 30.92
CA ARG A 63 -11.23 17.62 31.62
C ARG A 63 -11.12 16.39 30.71
N TYR A 64 -10.60 16.55 29.48
CA TYR A 64 -10.36 15.45 28.54
C TYR A 64 -11.62 14.67 28.12
N SER A 65 -12.80 15.27 28.23
CA SER A 65 -14.03 14.67 27.70
C SER A 65 -14.06 14.72 26.18
N LEU A 66 -14.48 13.64 25.52
CA LEU A 66 -14.70 13.64 24.07
C LEU A 66 -15.95 14.46 23.70
N PHE A 67 -15.76 15.51 22.90
CA PHE A 67 -16.82 16.37 22.37
C PHE A 67 -16.89 16.27 20.84
N ASN A 68 -18.07 16.40 20.24
CA ASN A 68 -18.28 16.26 18.80
C ASN A 68 -17.68 14.97 18.21
N PHE A 69 -17.71 13.87 18.96
CA PHE A 69 -17.12 12.60 18.53
C PHE A 69 -18.00 11.95 17.45
N GLN A 70 -17.41 11.68 16.29
CA GLN A 70 -18.02 10.92 15.22
C GLN A 70 -17.01 10.05 14.49
N VAL A 71 -17.44 8.86 14.09
CA VAL A 71 -16.68 8.01 13.17
C VAL A 71 -16.99 8.47 11.75
N THR A 72 -15.95 8.80 10.98
CA THR A 72 -16.10 9.27 9.60
C THR A 72 -16.57 8.13 8.69
N PRO A 73 -17.07 8.42 7.47
CA PRO A 73 -17.36 7.38 6.49
C PRO A 73 -16.15 6.46 6.24
N LYS A 74 -14.93 7.01 6.19
CA LYS A 74 -13.69 6.23 6.07
C LYS A 74 -13.49 5.30 7.26
N GLY A 75 -13.75 5.76 8.49
CA GLY A 75 -13.67 4.93 9.68
C GLY A 75 -14.69 3.78 9.70
N ARG A 76 -15.92 4.04 9.24
CA ARG A 76 -16.98 3.01 9.18
C ARG A 76 -16.65 1.89 8.21
N SER A 77 -16.01 2.21 7.08
CA SER A 77 -15.55 1.24 6.09
C SER A 77 -14.18 0.63 6.40
N TYR A 78 -13.58 0.90 7.57
CA TYR A 78 -12.23 0.40 7.91
C TYR A 78 -12.09 -1.11 7.77
N PHE A 79 -12.99 -1.91 8.37
CA PHE A 79 -12.87 -3.38 8.34
C PHE A 79 -13.20 -3.99 6.98
N GLU A 80 -14.02 -3.31 6.17
CA GLU A 80 -14.27 -3.69 4.78
C GLU A 80 -13.01 -3.46 3.94
N MET A 81 -12.41 -2.27 4.09
CA MET A 81 -11.13 -1.94 3.46
C MET A 81 -9.99 -2.85 3.93
N GLU A 82 -9.93 -3.22 5.21
CA GLU A 82 -8.95 -4.17 5.77
C GLU A 82 -9.10 -5.54 5.09
N LYS A 83 -10.33 -6.04 4.98
CA LYS A 83 -10.63 -7.30 4.32
C LYS A 83 -10.29 -7.28 2.83
N ASP A 84 -10.59 -6.20 2.13
CA ASP A 84 -10.28 -6.07 0.71
C ASP A 84 -8.78 -5.91 0.47
N PHE A 85 -8.08 -5.20 1.35
CA PHE A 85 -6.62 -5.13 1.35
C PHE A 85 -6.00 -6.50 1.62
N GLU A 86 -6.53 -7.28 2.56
CA GLU A 86 -6.08 -8.65 2.83
C GLU A 86 -6.37 -9.61 1.68
N LYS A 87 -7.52 -9.48 1.00
CA LYS A 87 -7.79 -10.22 -0.24
C LYS A 87 -6.81 -9.83 -1.34
N LEU A 88 -6.49 -8.55 -1.50
CA LEU A 88 -5.51 -8.08 -2.48
C LEU A 88 -4.11 -8.63 -2.14
N GLN A 89 -3.72 -8.65 -0.87
CA GLN A 89 -2.46 -9.28 -0.44
C GLN A 89 -2.47 -10.80 -0.65
N LYS A 90 -3.54 -11.48 -0.26
CA LYS A 90 -3.68 -12.93 -0.46
C LYS A 90 -3.71 -13.29 -1.92
N ASN A 91 -4.38 -12.50 -2.77
CA ASN A 91 -4.35 -12.65 -4.22
C ASN A 91 -2.97 -12.34 -4.79
N ARG A 92 -2.18 -11.44 -4.21
CA ARG A 92 -0.76 -11.25 -4.56
C ARG A 92 0.10 -12.44 -4.15
N VAL A 93 -0.14 -13.04 -2.97
CA VAL A 93 0.57 -14.23 -2.46
C VAL A 93 0.09 -15.53 -3.15
N SER A 94 -1.15 -15.60 -3.64
CA SER A 94 -1.67 -16.74 -4.41
C SER A 94 -1.44 -16.59 -5.91
N ASN A 95 -1.32 -15.36 -6.42
CA ASN A 95 -0.76 -15.06 -7.74
C ASN A 95 0.78 -14.95 -7.72
N GLN A 96 1.44 -15.16 -6.57
CA GLN A 96 2.70 -15.92 -6.60
C GLN A 96 2.30 -17.35 -6.92
N TYR A 97 2.04 -17.58 -8.20
CA TYR A 97 2.04 -18.92 -8.74
C TYR A 97 3.30 -19.61 -8.22
N ASN A 98 3.13 -20.74 -7.53
CA ASN A 98 4.08 -21.83 -7.62
C ASN A 98 4.18 -22.18 -9.11
N VAL A 99 4.95 -21.41 -9.87
CA VAL A 99 5.41 -21.82 -11.19
C VAL A 99 6.47 -22.87 -10.89
N GLY A 100 6.00 -24.10 -10.68
CA GLY A 100 6.84 -25.27 -10.84
C GLY A 100 7.57 -25.13 -12.17
N THR A 101 8.88 -25.30 -12.12
CA THR A 101 9.83 -25.29 -13.23
C THR A 101 9.16 -25.46 -14.59
N ILE A 102 9.06 -24.38 -15.36
CA ILE A 102 8.71 -24.52 -16.78
C ILE A 102 9.96 -25.05 -17.48
N ASN A 103 9.97 -26.35 -17.76
CA ASN A 103 10.94 -26.94 -18.67
C ASN A 103 10.61 -26.47 -20.09
N ALA A 104 11.20 -25.35 -20.50
CA ALA A 104 11.34 -25.00 -21.91
C ALA A 104 12.63 -25.62 -22.42
N THR A 105 12.54 -26.41 -23.50
CA THR A 105 13.66 -27.11 -24.13
C THR A 105 14.82 -26.14 -24.39
N GLY A 106 15.86 -26.19 -23.54
CA GLY A 106 17.08 -25.39 -23.67
C GLY A 106 17.33 -24.31 -22.60
N SER A 107 16.48 -24.10 -21.59
CA SER A 107 16.80 -23.19 -20.47
C SER A 107 16.07 -23.55 -19.18
N ASN A 108 16.84 -23.73 -18.10
CA ASN A 108 16.30 -23.77 -16.74
C ASN A 108 16.14 -22.34 -16.24
N VAL A 109 14.91 -21.86 -16.10
CA VAL A 109 14.63 -20.57 -15.44
C VAL A 109 14.09 -20.86 -14.04
N THR A 110 14.99 -20.78 -13.06
CA THR A 110 14.70 -20.96 -11.64
C THR A 110 14.26 -19.60 -11.05
N PHE A 111 12.96 -19.39 -10.88
CA PHE A 111 12.44 -18.24 -10.11
C PHE A 111 12.54 -18.55 -8.61
N GLY A 112 13.76 -18.70 -8.11
CA GLY A 112 14.06 -19.02 -6.70
C GLY A 112 15.03 -18.06 -6.01
N ASP A 113 15.74 -17.20 -6.75
CA ASP A 113 16.84 -16.41 -6.19
C ASP A 113 16.45 -14.98 -5.76
N VAL A 114 15.24 -14.76 -5.23
CA VAL A 114 14.81 -13.41 -4.77
C VAL A 114 15.29 -13.10 -3.33
N ILE A 115 16.14 -13.93 -2.73
CA ILE A 115 16.78 -13.61 -1.43
C ILE A 115 18.26 -13.21 -1.58
N SER A 116 18.84 -13.28 -2.79
CA SER A 116 20.25 -12.90 -3.00
C SER A 116 20.60 -12.39 -4.40
N SER A 117 19.64 -12.19 -5.30
CA SER A 117 19.93 -11.60 -6.62
C SER A 117 19.97 -10.09 -6.51
N THR A 118 21.11 -9.49 -6.87
CA THR A 118 21.23 -8.07 -7.19
C THR A 118 20.30 -7.77 -8.37
N GLN A 119 19.03 -7.47 -8.10
CA GLN A 119 18.01 -7.23 -9.12
C GLN A 119 18.35 -5.89 -9.80
N SER A 120 19.01 -5.95 -10.95
CA SER A 120 19.30 -4.77 -11.76
C SER A 120 18.00 -4.25 -12.37
N ILE A 121 17.92 -2.92 -12.55
CA ILE A 121 16.82 -2.23 -13.24
C ILE A 121 16.53 -2.92 -14.59
N ASP A 122 17.57 -3.33 -15.31
CA ASP A 122 17.46 -3.99 -16.62
C ASP A 122 16.68 -5.32 -16.57
N ASN A 123 16.90 -6.14 -15.53
CA ASN A 123 16.22 -7.43 -15.39
C ASN A 123 14.73 -7.23 -15.10
N SER A 124 14.40 -6.21 -14.31
CA SER A 124 13.01 -5.82 -14.04
C SER A 124 12.34 -5.27 -15.30
N VAL A 125 13.01 -4.41 -16.06
CA VAL A 125 12.48 -3.85 -17.32
C VAL A 125 12.20 -4.96 -18.33
N GLN A 126 13.15 -5.87 -18.57
CA GLN A 126 12.96 -6.98 -19.52
C GLN A 126 11.78 -7.90 -19.14
N SER A 127 11.57 -8.13 -17.84
CA SER A 127 10.42 -8.90 -17.35
C SER A 127 9.09 -8.20 -17.67
N ILE A 128 9.03 -6.88 -17.50
CA ILE A 128 7.84 -6.07 -17.79
C ILE A 128 7.61 -6.01 -19.30
N GLU A 129 8.65 -5.81 -20.12
CA GLU A 129 8.57 -5.82 -21.59
C GLU A 129 7.94 -7.11 -22.12
N LYS A 130 8.43 -8.27 -21.66
CA LYS A 130 7.89 -9.57 -22.06
C LYS A 130 6.41 -9.70 -21.70
N ARG A 131 6.02 -9.18 -20.52
CA ARG A 131 4.64 -9.20 -20.07
C ARG A 131 3.74 -8.25 -20.85
N ILE A 132 4.29 -7.12 -21.34
CA ILE A 132 3.58 -6.24 -22.29
C ILE A 132 3.31 -7.00 -23.60
N ASP A 133 4.31 -7.74 -24.10
CA ASP A 133 4.15 -8.53 -25.33
C ASP A 133 3.10 -9.64 -25.17
N GLU A 134 2.96 -10.21 -23.98
CA GLU A 134 1.97 -11.25 -23.68
C GLU A 134 0.57 -10.68 -23.38
N MET A 135 0.47 -9.58 -22.63
CA MET A 135 -0.78 -9.10 -22.01
C MET A 135 -1.25 -7.70 -22.47
N GLY A 136 -0.41 -6.94 -23.18
CA GLY A 136 -0.66 -5.53 -23.52
C GLY A 136 -1.74 -5.30 -24.59
N ALA A 137 -2.20 -6.36 -25.27
CA ALA A 137 -3.23 -6.31 -26.31
C ALA A 137 -2.99 -5.20 -27.36
N GLU A 138 -3.92 -4.26 -27.52
CA GLU A 138 -3.83 -3.12 -28.46
C GLU A 138 -3.02 -1.92 -27.91
N ASP A 139 -2.72 -1.90 -26.61
CA ASP A 139 -2.00 -0.80 -25.97
C ASP A 139 -0.49 -1.07 -25.85
N LYS A 140 0.02 -2.14 -26.47
CA LYS A 140 1.42 -2.58 -26.33
C LYS A 140 2.43 -1.47 -26.54
N GLU A 141 2.27 -0.69 -27.60
CA GLU A 141 3.19 0.42 -27.91
C GLU A 141 3.17 1.50 -26.83
N ALA A 142 1.97 1.92 -26.38
CA ALA A 142 1.81 2.89 -25.31
C ALA A 142 2.39 2.39 -23.97
N LEU A 143 2.25 1.10 -23.67
CA LEU A 143 2.84 0.50 -22.47
C LEU A 143 4.38 0.42 -22.56
N LYS A 144 4.95 0.15 -23.75
CA LYS A 144 6.40 0.15 -23.96
C LYS A 144 6.99 1.56 -23.81
N GLU A 145 6.33 2.57 -24.35
CA GLU A 145 6.74 3.98 -24.15
C GLU A 145 6.73 4.37 -22.67
N LEU A 146 5.69 3.98 -21.94
CA LEU A 146 5.61 4.23 -20.50
C LEU A 146 6.68 3.46 -19.70
N LEU A 147 7.05 2.26 -20.15
CA LEU A 147 8.09 1.48 -19.49
C LEU A 147 9.46 2.10 -19.70
N GLU A 148 9.75 2.64 -20.89
CA GLU A 148 11.02 3.33 -21.16
C GLU A 148 11.14 4.60 -20.30
N GLU A 149 10.09 5.41 -20.21
CA GLU A 149 10.08 6.57 -19.33
C GLU A 149 10.22 6.17 -17.85
N ALA A 150 9.63 5.04 -17.43
CA ALA A 150 9.81 4.52 -16.08
C ALA A 150 11.26 4.05 -15.83
N LYS A 151 11.91 3.44 -16.82
CA LYS A 151 13.32 3.06 -16.74
C LYS A 151 14.20 4.30 -16.54
N GLU A 152 14.01 5.34 -17.35
CA GLU A 152 14.76 6.60 -17.20
C GLU A 152 14.56 7.22 -15.80
N ILE A 153 13.33 7.21 -15.28
CA ILE A 153 13.05 7.70 -13.92
C ILE A 153 13.78 6.85 -12.87
N ALA A 154 13.78 5.53 -13.01
CA ALA A 154 14.48 4.62 -12.09
C ALA A 154 16.01 4.84 -12.12
N GLU A 155 16.59 4.97 -13.31
CA GLU A 155 18.01 5.29 -13.48
C GLU A 155 18.35 6.64 -12.84
N ASN A 156 17.54 7.67 -13.07
CA ASN A 156 17.71 8.97 -12.43
C ASN A 156 17.64 8.89 -10.91
N ILE A 157 16.71 8.12 -10.33
CA ILE A 157 16.65 7.90 -8.87
C ILE A 157 17.92 7.23 -8.38
N LYS A 158 18.42 6.23 -9.11
CA LYS A 158 19.65 5.51 -8.77
C LYS A 158 20.88 6.42 -8.77
N GLU A 159 21.00 7.29 -9.76
CA GLU A 159 22.14 8.20 -9.92
C GLU A 159 22.08 9.39 -8.96
N THR A 160 20.93 10.06 -8.88
CA THR A 160 20.76 11.30 -8.13
C THR A 160 20.45 11.07 -6.65
N LYS A 161 19.95 9.88 -6.29
CA LYS A 161 19.38 9.55 -4.97
C LYS A 161 18.20 10.46 -4.59
N SER A 162 17.59 11.15 -5.56
CA SER A 162 16.42 12.01 -5.36
C SER A 162 15.25 11.55 -6.21
N ILE A 163 14.06 11.56 -5.62
CA ILE A 163 12.80 11.23 -6.30
C ILE A 163 12.19 12.54 -6.80
N HIS A 164 12.18 12.72 -8.13
CA HIS A 164 11.49 13.84 -8.76
C HIS A 164 10.10 13.40 -9.21
N THR A 165 9.08 14.18 -8.86
CA THR A 165 7.70 13.89 -9.25
C THR A 165 7.46 14.32 -10.69
N ASN A 166 7.40 13.37 -11.63
CA ASN A 166 6.95 13.64 -12.99
C ASN A 166 5.42 13.51 -13.08
N ASN A 167 4.72 14.61 -12.82
CA ASN A 167 3.25 14.65 -12.85
C ASN A 167 2.67 14.28 -14.22
N GLY A 168 3.41 14.49 -15.32
CA GLY A 168 3.02 14.11 -16.66
C GLY A 168 3.01 12.60 -16.86
N PHE A 169 4.10 11.94 -16.42
CA PHE A 169 4.23 10.49 -16.41
C PHE A 169 3.12 9.82 -15.60
N ILE A 170 2.91 10.24 -14.34
CA ILE A 170 1.88 9.66 -13.46
C ILE A 170 0.48 9.80 -14.06
N LYS A 171 0.20 10.93 -14.71
CA LYS A 171 -1.09 11.15 -15.40
C LYS A 171 -1.26 10.22 -16.60
N ARG A 172 -0.22 9.98 -17.41
CA ARG A 172 -0.28 9.04 -18.55
C ARG A 172 -0.37 7.59 -18.07
N LEU A 173 0.43 7.22 -17.07
CA LEU A 173 0.37 5.91 -16.44
C LEU A 173 -1.04 5.60 -15.89
N GLY A 174 -1.68 6.59 -15.26
CA GLY A 174 -3.04 6.48 -14.75
C GLY A 174 -4.12 6.24 -15.82
N LYS A 175 -3.90 6.69 -17.07
CA LYS A 175 -4.87 6.46 -18.17
C LYS A 175 -5.04 4.99 -18.53
N HIS A 176 -4.00 4.18 -18.31
CA HIS A 176 -4.02 2.75 -18.62
C HIS A 176 -4.33 1.89 -17.39
N PHE A 177 -4.61 2.49 -16.23
CA PHE A 177 -4.81 1.78 -14.97
C PHE A 177 -5.97 0.77 -15.06
N GLU A 178 -7.17 1.22 -15.43
CA GLU A 178 -8.38 0.37 -15.41
C GLU A 178 -8.24 -0.90 -16.26
N LYS A 179 -7.49 -0.84 -17.38
CA LYS A 179 -7.28 -1.95 -18.32
C LYS A 179 -6.01 -2.75 -18.02
N HIS A 180 -4.96 -2.09 -17.55
CA HIS A 180 -3.62 -2.66 -17.34
C HIS A 180 -3.13 -2.44 -15.91
N ASN A 181 -3.96 -2.74 -14.91
CA ASN A 181 -3.63 -2.66 -13.48
C ASN A 181 -2.32 -3.40 -13.11
N TRP A 182 -2.03 -4.49 -13.83
CA TRP A 182 -0.79 -5.26 -13.68
C TRP A 182 0.43 -4.42 -14.03
N PHE A 183 0.37 -3.60 -15.09
CA PHE A 183 1.47 -2.76 -15.57
C PHE A 183 1.76 -1.64 -14.57
N TYR A 184 0.73 -0.95 -14.06
CA TYR A 184 0.87 0.04 -12.99
C TYR A 184 1.60 -0.53 -11.77
N SER A 185 1.22 -1.74 -11.35
CA SER A 185 1.83 -2.41 -10.20
C SER A 185 3.31 -2.73 -10.46
N SER A 186 3.65 -3.17 -11.66
CA SER A 186 5.04 -3.44 -12.06
C SER A 186 5.92 -2.18 -12.09
N ILE A 187 5.37 -1.04 -12.52
CA ILE A 187 6.09 0.24 -12.46
C ILE A 187 6.36 0.67 -11.01
N LEU A 188 5.39 0.51 -10.11
CA LEU A 188 5.59 0.82 -8.69
C LEU A 188 6.64 -0.08 -8.03
N GLU A 189 6.65 -1.37 -8.38
CA GLU A 189 7.64 -2.33 -7.89
C GLU A 189 9.06 -1.96 -8.37
N LEU A 190 9.20 -1.59 -9.65
CA LEU A 190 10.46 -1.10 -10.22
C LEU A 190 11.02 0.10 -9.42
N PHE A 191 10.18 1.10 -9.14
CA PHE A 191 10.59 2.26 -8.35
C PHE A 191 10.89 1.91 -6.90
N GLY A 192 10.05 1.08 -6.26
CA GLY A 192 10.26 0.62 -4.88
C GLY A 192 11.60 -0.08 -4.71
N ASN A 193 11.89 -1.05 -5.58
CA ASN A 193 13.15 -1.80 -5.57
C ASN A 193 14.36 -0.88 -5.85
N THR A 194 14.21 0.08 -6.77
CA THR A 194 15.25 1.07 -7.05
C THR A 194 15.56 1.92 -5.81
N VAL A 195 14.54 2.47 -5.15
CA VAL A 195 14.71 3.27 -3.92
C VAL A 195 15.35 2.43 -2.81
N ILE A 196 14.87 1.21 -2.57
CA ILE A 196 15.45 0.31 -1.57
C ILE A 196 16.92 0.02 -1.87
N GLY A 197 17.26 -0.28 -3.13
CA GLY A 197 18.63 -0.49 -3.57
C GLY A 197 19.54 0.73 -3.37
N THR A 198 19.04 1.95 -3.56
CA THR A 198 19.81 3.18 -3.27
C THR A 198 20.05 3.42 -1.78
N LEU A 199 19.15 2.94 -0.91
CA LEU A 199 19.25 3.08 0.54
C LEU A 199 20.17 2.03 1.18
N GLN A 200 20.20 0.81 0.63
CA GLN A 200 21.03 -0.29 1.12
C GLN A 200 22.51 -0.17 0.74
N ASN A 201 22.82 0.53 -0.37
CA ASN A 201 24.19 0.80 -0.81
C ASN A 201 24.79 2.08 -0.17
N LYS A 202 24.47 2.36 1.10
CA LYS A 202 25.03 3.46 1.91
C LYS A 202 26.09 2.97 2.89
#